data_AF-A0A8H4FGW7-F1
#
_entry.id   AF-A0A8H4FGW7-F1
#
_cell.length_a   1.000
_cell.length_b   1.000
_cell.length_c   1.000
_cell.angle_alpha   90.00
_cell.angle_beta   90.00
_cell.angle_gamma   90.00
#
_symmetry.space_group_name_H-M   'P 1'
#
loop_
_entity.id
_entity.type
_entity.pdbx_description
1 polymer ?
#
loop_
_entity_poly.entity_id
_entity_poly.type
_entity_poly.pdbx_seq_one_letter_code
_entity_poly.pdbx_strand_id
1 'polypeptide(L)'
;MVSGYVWYGYNESCQTDTSSGRYCNDIIDEFAETETLDEMPDAELCSDCFTARVRMMQQSTYSFFNTVPWYQTALEAIQTRCSVQGSTDVPPPLIVVPTPDPFCVSDKYYTTQAGDTCNYIALANDVSSANVLYAATAAGATRGCSDLPTDLSICLPLTCETYLLKSTDDCFSASATAGIEDITLYNSWIDDGCDNLHEANATLGSVVCASPLGGTYVPGTATNTSGIPGGGAANYSSIAVNPSGGATVAPKTTTECGVWYVAQPDDTCAFITMTFSIGLSLFAKMNPSVDAKTSGRCSASIVPGYAYCMSPVFNPDAGSSNASYTTNSHGCWSNLDNSSQVLLGPLWTDEGLMTLDACAKTCFKDRYSLAGLKGADTCLCGDQVSINSVQLSESECAASQSQDISLYTLSDDTKLTFQFVDMGCFAKTALIAGSRPSAAWATNNTVSNCASFCLPVYPYFGVTNGDTCRCGTGVDAAATALDTDTNCNVGDSVAEAGGIAVFGFLDWF
;
A
#
# COMPACT_ATOMS: atom_id res chain seq x y z
N MET A 1 -5.42 -7.91 18.68
CA MET A 1 -3.97 -8.01 18.94
C MET A 1 -3.30 -6.65 19.09
N VAL A 2 -3.64 -5.63 18.29
CA VAL A 2 -3.00 -4.29 18.33
C VAL A 2 -3.04 -3.59 19.71
N SER A 3 -4.14 -3.68 20.45
CA SER A 3 -4.29 -2.97 21.74
C SER A 3 -3.29 -3.41 22.83
N GLY A 4 -2.81 -4.66 22.80
CA GLY A 4 -1.83 -5.16 23.78
C GLY A 4 -0.44 -4.55 23.57
N TYR A 5 0.02 -4.52 22.31
CA TYR A 5 1.28 -3.87 21.93
C TYR A 5 1.27 -2.37 22.24
N VAL A 6 0.16 -1.67 21.94
CA VAL A 6 0.03 -0.24 22.22
C VAL A 6 0.05 0.05 23.72
N TRP A 7 -0.68 -0.72 24.53
CA TRP A 7 -0.70 -0.54 25.99
C TRP A 7 0.66 -0.77 26.65
N TYR A 8 1.37 -1.83 26.24
CA TYR A 8 2.70 -2.11 26.78
C TYR A 8 3.73 -1.11 26.30
N GLY A 9 3.74 -0.76 25.01
CA GLY A 9 4.61 0.29 24.48
C GLY A 9 4.39 1.65 25.16
N TYR A 10 3.14 1.97 25.51
CA TYR A 10 2.80 3.15 26.33
C TYR A 10 3.38 3.05 27.75
N ASN A 11 3.16 1.94 28.47
CA ASN A 11 3.66 1.78 29.84
C ASN A 11 5.18 1.77 29.93
N GLU A 12 5.83 1.17 28.94
CA GLU A 12 7.28 1.22 28.76
C GLU A 12 7.71 2.68 28.57
N SER A 13 7.14 3.38 27.59
CA SER A 13 7.51 4.78 27.32
C SER A 13 7.25 5.75 28.47
N CYS A 14 6.19 5.52 29.25
CA CYS A 14 5.80 6.37 30.38
C CYS A 14 6.39 5.93 31.73
N GLN A 15 7.29 4.94 31.75
CA GLN A 15 7.96 4.52 32.96
C GLN A 15 8.86 5.66 33.48
N THR A 16 8.72 5.99 34.76
CA THR A 16 9.55 6.99 35.44
C THR A 16 10.35 6.38 36.57
N ASP A 17 11.56 6.86 36.78
CA ASP A 17 12.34 6.55 37.96
C ASP A 17 11.66 7.11 39.21
N THR A 18 11.46 6.26 40.22
CA THR A 18 10.69 6.66 41.41
C THR A 18 11.44 7.66 42.30
N SER A 19 12.77 7.71 42.20
CA SER A 19 13.61 8.58 43.03
C SER A 19 13.77 9.99 42.46
N SER A 20 13.97 10.10 41.13
CA SER A 20 14.24 11.35 40.43
C SER A 20 13.02 11.90 39.68
N GLY A 21 12.02 11.08 39.39
CA GLY A 21 10.86 11.44 38.57
C GLY A 21 11.18 11.61 37.08
N ARG A 22 12.42 11.34 36.64
CA ARG A 22 12.81 11.37 35.23
C ARG A 22 12.22 10.16 34.50
N TYR A 23 11.99 10.30 33.19
CA TYR A 23 11.61 9.16 32.37
C TYR A 23 12.75 8.16 32.28
N CYS A 24 12.42 6.88 32.39
CA CYS A 24 13.40 5.81 32.34
C CYS A 24 14.04 5.67 30.97
N ASN A 25 13.36 6.09 29.90
CA ASN A 25 13.98 6.14 28.56
C ASN A 25 15.19 7.09 28.57
N ASP A 26 15.04 8.30 29.13
CA ASP A 26 16.13 9.28 29.20
C ASP A 26 17.28 8.81 30.10
N ILE A 27 16.98 8.06 31.17
CA ILE A 27 18.01 7.50 32.04
C ILE A 27 18.78 6.38 31.34
N ILE A 28 18.08 5.49 30.64
CA ILE A 28 18.69 4.36 29.92
C ILE A 28 19.50 4.85 28.71
N ASP A 29 19.07 5.93 28.06
CA ASP A 29 19.82 6.56 26.95
C ASP A 29 21.17 7.14 27.41
N GLU A 30 21.32 7.43 28.70
CA GLU A 30 22.58 7.90 29.31
C GLU A 30 23.52 6.76 29.74
N PHE A 31 23.15 5.48 29.55
CA PHE A 31 23.98 4.34 29.92
C PHE A 31 25.21 4.21 29.04
N ALA A 32 26.24 3.55 29.57
CA ALA A 32 27.44 3.28 28.81
C ALA A 32 27.15 2.32 27.64
N GLU A 33 27.64 2.66 26.45
CA GLU A 33 27.63 1.73 25.31
C GLU A 33 28.64 0.60 25.57
N THR A 34 28.14 -0.62 25.78
CA THR A 34 28.95 -1.83 25.96
C THR A 34 28.65 -2.86 24.89
N GLU A 35 29.67 -3.55 24.37
CA GLU A 35 29.49 -4.56 23.32
C GLU A 35 28.75 -5.80 23.81
N THR A 36 28.89 -6.13 25.10
CA THR A 36 28.25 -7.28 25.72
C THR A 36 27.52 -6.94 27.01
N LEU A 37 26.50 -7.75 27.34
CA LEU A 37 25.75 -7.62 28.58
C LEU A 37 26.63 -7.83 29.83
N ASP A 38 27.68 -8.65 29.73
CA ASP A 38 28.61 -8.90 30.84
C ASP A 38 29.44 -7.66 31.19
N GLU A 39 29.71 -6.79 30.21
CA GLU A 39 30.47 -5.55 30.38
C GLU A 39 29.62 -4.39 30.91
N MET A 40 28.29 -4.48 30.82
CA MET A 40 27.37 -3.45 31.31
C MET A 40 27.60 -3.21 32.82
N PRO A 41 27.77 -1.96 33.29
CA PRO A 41 27.96 -1.66 34.71
C PRO A 41 26.81 -2.14 35.60
N ASP A 42 27.13 -2.69 36.78
CA ASP A 42 26.10 -3.13 37.75
C ASP A 42 25.16 -1.99 38.17
N ALA A 43 25.64 -0.75 38.21
CA ALA A 43 24.81 0.41 38.56
C ALA A 43 23.71 0.69 37.52
N GLU A 44 23.95 0.36 36.25
CA GLU A 44 23.02 0.56 35.14
C GLU A 44 22.12 -0.67 35.00
N LEU A 45 22.71 -1.88 34.99
CA LEU A 45 22.01 -3.16 34.93
C LEU A 45 21.02 -3.31 36.10
N CYS A 46 21.43 -2.90 37.30
CA CYS A 46 20.63 -3.01 38.51
C CYS A 46 19.84 -1.73 38.82
N SER A 47 19.80 -0.76 37.90
CA SER A 47 18.98 0.43 38.07
C SER A 47 17.50 0.07 38.14
N ASP A 48 16.72 0.84 38.91
CA ASP A 48 15.28 0.66 39.01
C ASP A 48 14.60 0.75 37.64
N CYS A 49 15.07 1.69 36.80
CA CYS A 49 14.56 1.86 35.45
C CYS A 49 14.76 0.62 34.57
N PHE A 50 16.00 0.12 34.48
CA PHE A 50 16.32 -1.00 33.60
C PHE A 50 15.70 -2.30 34.10
N THR A 51 15.83 -2.61 35.40
CA THR A 51 15.26 -3.83 35.96
C THR A 51 13.75 -3.88 35.86
N ALA A 52 13.05 -2.76 36.10
CA ALA A 52 11.60 -2.70 35.94
C ALA A 52 11.18 -2.71 34.46
N ARG A 53 11.98 -2.17 33.53
CA ARG A 53 11.71 -2.28 32.09
C ARG A 53 11.74 -3.72 31.62
N VAL A 54 12.82 -4.45 31.90
CA VAL A 54 12.97 -5.86 31.50
C VAL A 54 11.88 -6.73 32.13
N ARG A 55 11.52 -6.48 33.39
CA ARG A 55 10.39 -7.16 34.05
C ARG A 55 9.04 -6.82 33.43
N MET A 56 8.79 -5.56 33.07
CA MET A 56 7.56 -5.15 32.41
C MET A 56 7.40 -5.84 31.06
N MET A 57 8.51 -5.94 30.30
CA MET A 57 8.55 -6.70 29.05
C MET A 57 8.25 -8.19 29.31
N GLN A 58 8.91 -8.81 30.30
CA GLN A 58 8.70 -10.22 30.64
C GLN A 58 7.26 -10.55 31.05
N GLN A 59 6.55 -9.61 31.69
CA GLN A 59 5.15 -9.80 32.10
C GLN A 59 4.15 -9.73 30.94
N SER A 60 4.61 -9.63 29.69
CA SER A 60 3.77 -9.50 28.51
C SER A 60 4.20 -10.41 27.39
N THR A 61 3.26 -11.19 26.87
CA THR A 61 3.43 -11.86 25.57
C THR A 61 3.45 -10.90 24.37
N TYR A 62 3.12 -9.62 24.59
CA TYR A 62 3.05 -8.59 23.54
C TYR A 62 4.24 -7.62 23.60
N SER A 63 5.29 -7.95 24.36
CA SER A 63 6.54 -7.19 24.37
C SER A 63 7.59 -7.84 23.45
N PHE A 64 8.73 -7.18 23.30
CA PHE A 64 9.88 -7.73 22.60
C PHE A 64 10.66 -8.79 23.39
N PHE A 65 10.23 -9.14 24.61
CA PHE A 65 10.96 -10.06 25.50
C PHE A 65 11.24 -11.43 24.87
N ASN A 66 10.29 -11.98 24.12
CA ASN A 66 10.42 -13.29 23.46
C ASN A 66 10.86 -13.20 21.99
N THR A 67 10.81 -12.01 21.38
CA THR A 67 11.22 -11.84 19.98
C THR A 67 12.71 -11.51 19.86
N VAL A 68 13.29 -10.92 20.90
CA VAL A 68 14.72 -10.60 20.99
C VAL A 68 15.32 -11.39 22.17
N PRO A 69 16.06 -12.49 21.91
CA PRO A 69 16.61 -13.36 22.96
C PRO A 69 17.46 -12.62 24.01
N TRP A 70 18.04 -11.48 23.64
CA TRP A 70 18.84 -10.64 24.53
C TRP A 70 18.11 -10.26 25.84
N TYR A 71 16.80 -9.99 25.80
CA TYR A 71 16.07 -9.59 27.02
C TYR A 71 15.89 -10.73 28.03
N GLN A 72 15.87 -11.99 27.55
CA GLN A 72 15.84 -13.16 28.41
C GLN A 72 17.17 -13.29 29.15
N THR A 73 18.29 -13.17 28.42
CA THR A 73 19.63 -13.14 28.99
C THR A 73 19.81 -11.96 29.96
N ALA A 74 19.28 -10.78 29.61
CA ALA A 74 19.29 -9.61 30.48
C ALA A 74 18.56 -9.86 31.80
N LEU A 75 17.39 -10.53 31.77
CA LEU A 75 16.66 -10.88 32.98
C LEU A 75 17.44 -11.88 33.85
N GLU A 76 18.06 -12.89 33.27
CA GLU A 76 18.91 -13.85 34.00
C GLU A 76 20.13 -13.16 34.64
N ALA A 77 20.77 -12.24 33.90
CA ALA A 77 21.86 -11.42 34.42
C ALA A 77 21.40 -10.51 35.56
N ILE A 78 20.25 -9.86 35.44
CA ILE A 78 19.63 -9.06 36.52
C ILE A 78 19.37 -9.93 37.75
N GLN A 79 18.80 -11.12 37.58
CA GLN A 79 18.50 -12.01 38.70
C GLN A 79 19.77 -12.43 39.45
N THR A 80 20.85 -12.68 38.70
CA THR A 80 22.13 -13.13 39.25
C THR A 80 22.95 -11.98 39.87
N ARG A 81 23.13 -10.88 39.13
CA ARG A 81 24.02 -9.77 39.51
C ARG A 81 23.36 -8.77 40.45
N CYS A 82 22.04 -8.56 40.30
CA CYS A 82 21.30 -7.59 41.10
C CYS A 82 20.58 -8.21 42.30
N SER A 83 20.74 -9.53 42.53
CA SER A 83 20.06 -10.29 43.59
C SER A 83 18.53 -10.17 43.54
N VAL A 84 17.99 -10.07 42.33
CA VAL A 84 16.57 -9.90 42.07
C VAL A 84 15.92 -11.27 41.88
N GLN A 85 14.82 -11.55 42.59
CA GLN A 85 14.08 -12.80 42.45
C GLN A 85 12.85 -12.61 41.54
N GLY A 86 12.44 -13.64 40.80
CA GLY A 86 11.25 -13.61 39.95
C GLY A 86 11.17 -14.80 38.98
N SER A 87 10.00 -14.99 38.38
CA SER A 87 9.85 -15.93 37.26
C SER A 87 10.43 -15.32 35.98
N THR A 88 10.97 -16.16 35.11
CA THR A 88 11.35 -15.81 33.73
C THR A 88 10.23 -16.17 32.74
N ASP A 89 9.13 -16.76 33.19
CA ASP A 89 8.04 -17.28 32.36
C ASP A 89 7.11 -16.17 31.86
N VAL A 90 7.02 -16.00 30.55
CA VAL A 90 6.10 -15.03 29.96
C VAL A 90 4.65 -15.55 30.04
N PRO A 91 3.68 -14.72 30.49
CA PRO A 91 2.27 -15.12 30.52
C PRO A 91 1.75 -15.50 29.12
N PRO A 92 0.85 -16.48 29.00
CA PRO A 92 0.27 -16.84 27.71
C PRO A 92 -0.58 -15.69 27.12
N PRO A 93 -0.70 -15.61 25.78
CA PRO A 93 -1.58 -14.64 25.14
C PRO A 93 -3.03 -14.78 25.58
N LEU A 94 -3.69 -13.63 25.80
CA LEU A 94 -5.10 -13.55 26.22
C LEU A 94 -6.05 -14.18 25.18
N ILE A 95 -5.63 -14.20 23.91
CA ILE A 95 -6.33 -14.85 22.82
C ILE A 95 -5.34 -15.83 22.19
N VAL A 96 -5.57 -17.12 22.40
CA VAL A 96 -4.85 -18.17 21.67
C VAL A 96 -5.54 -18.30 20.31
N VAL A 97 -4.99 -17.64 19.29
CA VAL A 97 -5.36 -17.94 17.92
C VAL A 97 -4.72 -19.30 17.60
N PRO A 98 -5.50 -20.32 17.21
CA PRO A 98 -4.91 -21.58 16.77
C PRO A 98 -3.99 -21.24 15.59
N THR A 99 -2.70 -21.54 15.72
CA THR A 99 -1.80 -21.52 14.57
C THR A 99 -2.35 -22.54 13.57
N PRO A 100 -2.74 -22.13 12.35
CA PRO A 100 -3.13 -23.08 11.32
C PRO A 100 -2.02 -24.10 11.15
N ASP A 101 -2.38 -25.34 10.88
CA ASP A 101 -1.38 -26.36 10.56
C ASP A 101 -0.51 -25.87 9.39
N PRO A 102 0.81 -26.10 9.42
CA PRO A 102 1.68 -25.75 8.32
C PRO A 102 1.15 -26.41 7.04
N PHE A 103 0.71 -25.61 6.08
CA PHE A 103 0.24 -26.10 4.80
C PHE A 103 1.31 -25.84 3.74
N CYS A 104 1.53 -26.81 2.86
CA CYS A 104 2.50 -26.69 1.77
C CYS A 104 1.77 -26.33 0.48
N VAL A 105 1.94 -25.09 0.00
CA VAL A 105 1.24 -24.57 -1.18
C VAL A 105 1.47 -25.43 -2.43
N SER A 106 2.66 -26.01 -2.59
CA SER A 106 3.02 -26.86 -3.72
C SER A 106 2.56 -28.31 -3.56
N ASP A 107 2.09 -28.70 -2.36
CA ASP A 107 1.92 -30.09 -1.90
C ASP A 107 3.18 -30.98 -2.08
N LYS A 108 4.35 -30.38 -2.34
CA LYS A 108 5.62 -31.08 -2.57
C LYS A 108 6.54 -30.90 -1.37
N TYR A 109 6.95 -32.02 -0.79
CA TYR A 109 7.92 -32.05 0.29
C TYR A 109 9.22 -32.69 -0.18
N TYR A 110 10.33 -32.18 0.35
CA TYR A 110 11.66 -32.75 0.17
C TYR A 110 12.27 -33.03 1.54
N THR A 111 12.92 -34.18 1.69
CA THR A 111 13.65 -34.52 2.90
C THR A 111 15.13 -34.41 2.62
N THR A 112 15.81 -33.50 3.32
CA THR A 112 17.23 -33.22 3.11
C THR A 112 18.12 -34.40 3.47
N GLN A 113 19.15 -34.59 2.66
CA GLN A 113 20.12 -35.68 2.77
C GLN A 113 21.53 -35.14 3.04
N ALA A 114 22.41 -36.03 3.49
CA ALA A 114 23.80 -35.67 3.73
C ALA A 114 24.48 -35.25 2.41
N GLY A 115 25.04 -34.04 2.39
CA GLY A 115 25.69 -33.46 1.22
C GLY A 115 24.76 -32.66 0.30
N ASP A 116 23.47 -32.55 0.64
CA ASP A 116 22.58 -31.64 -0.07
C ASP A 116 23.04 -30.18 0.09
N THR A 117 22.91 -29.43 -1.00
CA THR A 117 23.02 -27.98 -1.01
C THR A 117 21.74 -27.40 -1.58
N CYS A 118 21.45 -26.12 -1.32
CA CYS A 118 20.29 -25.49 -1.96
C CYS A 118 20.37 -25.57 -3.49
N ASN A 119 21.55 -25.41 -4.09
CA ASN A 119 21.73 -25.51 -5.54
C ASN A 119 21.36 -26.90 -6.07
N TYR A 120 21.76 -27.95 -5.35
CA TYR A 120 21.44 -29.33 -5.73
C TYR A 120 19.93 -29.57 -5.67
N ILE A 121 19.28 -29.18 -4.57
CA ILE A 121 17.83 -29.32 -4.39
C ILE A 121 17.08 -28.47 -5.43
N ALA A 122 17.52 -27.23 -5.65
CA ALA A 122 16.94 -26.27 -6.57
C ALA A 122 16.89 -26.80 -8.01
N LEU A 123 18.03 -27.24 -8.54
CA LEU A 123 18.12 -27.80 -9.89
C LEU A 123 17.34 -29.11 -10.05
N ALA A 124 17.25 -29.92 -9.00
CA ALA A 124 16.52 -31.18 -9.04
C ALA A 124 14.99 -31.00 -8.98
N ASN A 125 14.51 -29.83 -8.57
CA ASN A 125 13.10 -29.58 -8.31
C ASN A 125 12.53 -28.35 -9.01
N ASP A 126 13.28 -27.72 -9.92
CA ASP A 126 12.89 -26.54 -10.68
C ASP A 126 12.45 -25.37 -9.77
N VAL A 127 13.25 -25.05 -8.76
CA VAL A 127 13.03 -23.94 -7.81
C VAL A 127 14.31 -23.14 -7.63
N SER A 128 14.25 -21.93 -7.06
CA SER A 128 15.48 -21.17 -6.74
C SER A 128 16.16 -21.69 -5.46
N SER A 129 17.48 -21.55 -5.39
CA SER A 129 18.25 -21.91 -4.19
C SER A 129 17.85 -21.06 -2.98
N ALA A 130 17.54 -19.78 -3.20
CA ALA A 130 17.07 -18.89 -2.14
C ALA A 130 15.75 -19.39 -1.53
N ASN A 131 14.81 -19.85 -2.36
CA ASN A 131 13.55 -20.38 -1.84
C ASN A 131 13.73 -21.74 -1.11
N VAL A 132 14.72 -22.55 -1.51
CA VAL A 132 15.08 -23.75 -0.74
C VAL A 132 15.58 -23.36 0.65
N LEU A 133 16.42 -22.32 0.75
CA LEU A 133 16.87 -21.84 2.06
C LEU A 133 15.70 -21.35 2.91
N TYR A 134 14.81 -20.54 2.35
CA TYR A 134 13.65 -20.04 3.11
C TYR A 134 12.76 -21.18 3.60
N ALA A 135 12.55 -22.22 2.78
CA ALA A 135 11.83 -23.42 3.19
C ALA A 135 12.56 -24.19 4.31
N ALA A 136 13.89 -24.31 4.23
CA ALA A 136 14.69 -24.96 5.26
C ALA A 136 14.68 -24.18 6.58
N THR A 137 14.83 -22.85 6.54
CA THR A 137 14.77 -22.00 7.73
C THR A 137 13.38 -22.04 8.38
N ALA A 138 12.31 -22.02 7.58
CA ALA A 138 10.95 -22.19 8.09
C ALA A 138 10.73 -23.56 8.76
N ALA A 139 11.46 -24.60 8.33
CA ALA A 139 11.47 -25.92 8.95
C ALA A 139 12.44 -26.03 10.15
N GLY A 140 13.22 -25.00 10.47
CA GLY A 140 14.11 -24.94 11.63
C GLY A 140 15.61 -25.06 11.33
N ALA A 141 16.03 -24.94 10.06
CA ALA A 141 17.45 -24.81 9.74
C ALA A 141 18.01 -23.46 10.22
N THR A 142 19.24 -23.48 10.75
CA THR A 142 19.92 -22.29 11.28
C THR A 142 21.20 -21.92 10.53
N ARG A 143 21.55 -22.68 9.48
CA ARG A 143 22.74 -22.50 8.65
C ARG A 143 22.36 -22.26 7.18
N GLY A 144 23.31 -21.76 6.39
CA GLY A 144 23.10 -21.42 4.99
C GLY A 144 23.09 -22.62 4.04
N CYS A 145 23.00 -22.34 2.74
CA CYS A 145 22.83 -23.34 1.68
C CYS A 145 23.93 -24.39 1.50
N SER A 146 25.07 -24.21 2.16
CA SER A 146 26.21 -25.15 2.11
C SER A 146 26.21 -26.19 3.23
N ASP A 147 25.30 -26.07 4.21
CA ASP A 147 25.27 -26.91 5.41
C ASP A 147 23.83 -27.12 5.90
N LEU A 148 23.03 -27.78 5.07
CA LEU A 148 21.65 -28.12 5.41
C LEU A 148 21.61 -29.28 6.43
N PRO A 149 20.74 -29.21 7.46
CA PRO A 149 20.50 -30.35 8.35
C PRO A 149 20.05 -31.58 7.55
N THR A 150 20.33 -32.77 8.04
CA THR A 150 19.82 -34.02 7.45
C THR A 150 18.46 -34.39 8.05
N ASP A 151 17.66 -35.15 7.30
CA ASP A 151 16.30 -35.59 7.68
C ASP A 151 15.32 -34.43 7.95
N LEU A 152 15.57 -33.24 7.41
CA LEU A 152 14.68 -32.09 7.52
C LEU A 152 13.64 -32.13 6.40
N SER A 153 12.37 -32.20 6.79
CA SER A 153 11.26 -32.13 5.82
C SER A 153 10.94 -30.67 5.50
N ILE A 154 11.27 -30.24 4.29
CA ILE A 154 11.00 -28.89 3.79
C ILE A 154 9.82 -28.93 2.82
N CYS A 155 8.92 -27.93 2.90
CA CYS A 155 7.94 -27.69 1.85
C CYS A 155 8.62 -26.98 0.69
N LEU A 156 8.67 -27.61 -0.48
CA LEU A 156 9.25 -26.98 -1.66
C LEU A 156 8.34 -25.83 -2.12
N PRO A 157 8.91 -24.70 -2.56
CA PRO A 157 8.14 -23.63 -3.17
C PRO A 157 7.52 -24.07 -4.50
N LEU A 158 6.66 -23.23 -5.09
CA LEU A 158 6.20 -23.44 -6.46
C LEU A 158 7.37 -23.38 -7.45
N THR A 159 7.28 -24.12 -8.54
CA THR A 159 8.36 -24.24 -9.52
C THR A 159 8.50 -23.00 -10.39
N CYS A 160 9.71 -22.74 -10.88
CA CYS A 160 10.02 -21.73 -11.89
C CYS A 160 11.02 -22.33 -12.89
N GLU A 161 11.04 -21.85 -14.13
CA GLU A 161 12.22 -22.01 -14.97
C GLU A 161 13.43 -21.44 -14.24
N THR A 162 14.49 -22.24 -14.10
CA THR A 162 15.67 -21.86 -13.32
C THR A 162 16.84 -21.48 -14.23
N TYR A 163 17.65 -20.52 -13.77
CA TYR A 163 18.95 -20.20 -14.37
C TYR A 163 20.06 -20.38 -13.32
N LEU A 164 21.13 -21.10 -13.69
CA LEU A 164 22.32 -21.24 -12.84
C LEU A 164 23.29 -20.10 -13.17
N LEU A 165 23.49 -19.21 -12.20
CA LEU A 165 24.42 -18.08 -12.33
C LEU A 165 25.85 -18.59 -12.57
N LYS A 166 26.52 -18.00 -13.57
CA LYS A 166 27.96 -18.14 -13.77
C LYS A 166 28.67 -17.08 -12.95
N SER A 167 29.91 -17.35 -12.57
CA SER A 167 30.74 -16.40 -11.79
C SER A 167 31.01 -15.05 -12.49
N THR A 168 30.72 -14.95 -13.79
CA THR A 168 30.89 -13.73 -14.60
C THR A 168 29.57 -13.02 -14.89
N ASP A 169 28.44 -13.61 -14.50
CA ASP A 169 27.15 -13.03 -14.81
C ASP A 169 26.91 -11.79 -13.95
N ASP A 170 26.26 -10.79 -14.51
CA ASP A 170 25.56 -9.73 -13.80
C ASP A 170 24.05 -9.90 -14.08
N CYS A 171 23.18 -9.08 -13.49
CA CYS A 171 21.74 -9.20 -13.75
C CYS A 171 21.42 -9.07 -15.24
N PHE A 172 22.13 -8.21 -15.97
CA PHE A 172 21.90 -7.99 -17.39
C PHE A 172 22.23 -9.24 -18.22
N SER A 173 23.43 -9.79 -18.07
CA SER A 173 23.89 -10.97 -18.81
C SER A 173 23.17 -12.25 -18.38
N ALA A 174 22.81 -12.37 -17.10
CA ALA A 174 21.94 -13.44 -16.61
C ALA A 174 20.56 -13.37 -17.27
N SER A 175 19.91 -12.19 -17.28
CA SER A 175 18.60 -11.97 -17.91
C SER A 175 18.64 -12.28 -19.41
N ALA A 176 19.64 -11.75 -20.10
CA ALA A 176 19.82 -11.98 -21.54
C ALA A 176 20.05 -13.46 -21.88
N THR A 177 20.83 -14.18 -21.08
CA THR A 177 21.09 -15.61 -21.29
C THR A 177 19.87 -16.46 -20.93
N ALA A 178 19.15 -16.09 -19.89
CA ALA A 178 17.91 -16.73 -19.47
C ALA A 178 16.73 -16.42 -20.41
N GLY A 179 16.85 -15.43 -21.30
CA GLY A 179 15.83 -15.06 -22.28
C GLY A 179 14.68 -14.23 -21.70
N ILE A 180 14.96 -13.46 -20.65
CA ILE A 180 13.99 -12.60 -19.97
C ILE A 180 14.44 -11.15 -19.94
N GLU A 181 13.49 -10.25 -19.68
CA GLU A 181 13.75 -8.80 -19.59
C GLU A 181 14.58 -8.47 -18.35
N ASP A 182 14.19 -8.99 -17.19
CA ASP A 182 14.85 -8.68 -15.92
C ASP A 182 14.72 -9.83 -14.92
N ILE A 183 15.85 -10.36 -14.47
CA ILE A 183 15.97 -11.45 -13.50
C ILE A 183 15.59 -11.00 -12.08
N THR A 184 15.68 -9.70 -11.76
CA THR A 184 15.35 -9.16 -10.42
C THR A 184 13.86 -9.31 -10.10
N LEU A 185 13.00 -9.25 -11.14
CA LEU A 185 11.54 -9.42 -11.03
C LEU A 185 11.12 -10.73 -10.35
N TYR A 186 11.93 -11.78 -10.48
CA TYR A 186 11.63 -13.12 -9.96
C TYR A 186 12.46 -13.48 -8.72
N ASN A 187 13.38 -12.59 -8.31
CA ASN A 187 14.34 -12.83 -7.24
C ASN A 187 14.50 -11.57 -6.40
N SER A 188 13.46 -11.23 -5.62
CA SER A 188 13.36 -9.98 -4.85
C SER A 188 14.40 -9.78 -3.74
N TRP A 189 15.30 -10.74 -3.54
CA TRP A 189 16.45 -10.58 -2.64
C TRP A 189 17.61 -9.87 -3.34
N ILE A 190 17.62 -9.84 -4.69
CA ILE A 190 18.56 -9.05 -5.47
C ILE A 190 18.12 -7.59 -5.36
N ASP A 191 19.04 -6.70 -4.97
CA ASP A 191 18.74 -5.27 -4.90
C ASP A 191 18.67 -4.63 -6.30
N ASP A 192 18.13 -3.42 -6.36
CA ASP A 192 17.97 -2.65 -7.60
C ASP A 192 19.31 -2.31 -8.27
N GLY A 193 20.42 -2.31 -7.52
CA GLY A 193 21.77 -2.08 -8.01
C GLY A 193 22.44 -3.33 -8.59
N CYS A 194 21.87 -4.52 -8.32
CA CYS A 194 22.41 -5.84 -8.62
C CYS A 194 23.84 -6.08 -8.08
N ASP A 195 24.28 -5.35 -7.06
CA ASP A 195 25.64 -5.52 -6.53
C ASP A 195 25.74 -6.73 -5.58
N ASN A 196 24.64 -7.15 -4.98
CA ASN A 196 24.59 -8.31 -4.08
C ASN A 196 24.46 -9.68 -4.76
N LEU A 197 24.35 -9.75 -6.10
CA LEU A 197 24.04 -10.97 -6.87
C LEU A 197 24.97 -12.16 -6.53
N HIS A 198 26.29 -11.89 -6.45
CA HIS A 198 27.28 -12.92 -6.12
C HIS A 198 27.63 -12.97 -4.64
N GLU A 199 27.46 -11.86 -3.92
CA GLU A 199 27.73 -11.81 -2.48
C GLU A 199 26.81 -12.77 -1.71
N ALA A 200 25.55 -12.86 -2.14
CA ALA A 200 24.57 -13.74 -1.53
C ALA A 200 24.81 -15.24 -1.78
N ASN A 201 25.68 -15.62 -2.72
CA ASN A 201 25.84 -17.01 -3.18
C ASN A 201 26.23 -17.97 -2.05
N ALA A 202 27.09 -17.54 -1.12
CA ALA A 202 27.51 -18.36 0.02
C ALA A 202 26.33 -18.74 0.94
N THR A 203 25.32 -17.86 1.02
CA THR A 203 24.17 -18.01 1.90
C THR A 203 22.97 -18.60 1.17
N LEU A 204 22.61 -18.04 0.02
CA LEU A 204 21.40 -18.34 -0.75
C LEU A 204 21.62 -19.33 -1.90
N GLY A 205 22.87 -19.59 -2.31
CA GLY A 205 23.20 -20.34 -3.51
C GLY A 205 23.11 -19.50 -4.80
N SER A 206 23.19 -20.16 -5.95
CA SER A 206 23.38 -19.53 -7.28
C SER A 206 22.34 -19.93 -8.33
N VAL A 207 21.31 -20.70 -7.95
CA VAL A 207 20.19 -21.03 -8.85
C VAL A 207 19.08 -20.02 -8.61
N VAL A 208 18.75 -19.25 -9.64
CA VAL A 208 17.75 -18.18 -9.60
C VAL A 208 16.54 -18.55 -10.45
N CYS A 209 15.38 -17.96 -10.14
CA CYS A 209 14.21 -18.09 -11.01
C CYS A 209 14.32 -17.16 -12.21
N ALA A 210 14.04 -17.68 -13.40
CA ALA A 210 13.93 -16.95 -14.66
C ALA A 210 12.48 -16.89 -15.16
N SER A 211 11.50 -17.14 -14.29
CA SER A 211 10.08 -17.03 -14.58
C SER A 211 9.30 -16.89 -13.27
N PRO A 212 8.01 -16.49 -13.32
CA PRO A 212 7.16 -16.46 -12.14
C PRO A 212 7.06 -17.83 -11.45
N LEU A 213 7.00 -17.82 -10.12
CA LEU A 213 6.72 -19.00 -9.32
C LEU A 213 5.34 -19.57 -9.69
N GLY A 214 5.28 -20.85 -10.02
CA GLY A 214 4.08 -21.53 -10.51
C GLY A 214 3.88 -21.45 -12.02
N GLY A 215 4.82 -20.85 -12.76
CA GLY A 215 4.78 -20.69 -14.21
C GLY A 215 4.06 -19.42 -14.66
N THR A 216 3.95 -19.25 -15.98
CA THR A 216 3.22 -18.13 -16.56
C THR A 216 1.73 -18.25 -16.27
N TYR A 217 1.10 -17.11 -15.97
CA TYR A 217 -0.34 -17.06 -15.79
C TYR A 217 -1.04 -17.61 -17.05
N VAL A 218 -1.69 -18.76 -16.91
CA VAL A 218 -2.56 -19.31 -17.95
C VAL A 218 -3.99 -18.87 -17.63
N PRO A 219 -4.62 -18.02 -18.48
CA PRO A 219 -5.99 -17.62 -18.28
C PRO A 219 -6.92 -18.84 -18.15
N GLY A 220 -7.62 -18.96 -17.03
CA GLY A 220 -8.62 -20.03 -16.80
C GLY A 220 -8.16 -21.22 -15.95
N THR A 221 -6.90 -21.30 -15.53
CA THR A 221 -6.49 -22.23 -14.45
C THR A 221 -6.51 -21.50 -13.12
N ALA A 222 -7.36 -21.93 -12.19
CA ALA A 222 -7.39 -21.39 -10.83
C ALA A 222 -6.09 -21.76 -10.10
N THR A 223 -5.14 -20.83 -10.04
CA THR A 223 -4.00 -20.93 -9.11
C THR A 223 -4.40 -20.22 -7.82
N ASN A 224 -4.36 -20.94 -6.71
CA ASN A 224 -4.54 -20.41 -5.35
C ASN A 224 -3.31 -19.57 -4.91
N THR A 225 -2.83 -18.67 -5.76
CA THR A 225 -1.83 -17.68 -5.42
C THR A 225 -2.56 -16.50 -4.78
N SER A 226 -2.50 -16.43 -3.45
CA SER A 226 -2.91 -15.26 -2.67
C SER A 226 -2.12 -14.02 -3.11
N GLY A 227 -2.66 -13.28 -4.07
CA GLY A 227 -2.26 -11.90 -4.34
C GLY A 227 -2.91 -10.97 -3.33
N ILE A 228 -2.16 -9.97 -2.86
CA ILE A 228 -2.66 -8.91 -1.99
C ILE A 228 -3.85 -8.21 -2.68
N PRO A 229 -5.03 -8.10 -2.04
CA PRO A 229 -6.13 -7.33 -2.59
C PRO A 229 -5.80 -5.83 -2.48
N GLY A 230 -5.65 -5.14 -3.60
CA GLY A 230 -5.54 -3.66 -3.57
C GLY A 230 -4.90 -2.96 -4.77
N GLY A 231 -4.22 -3.65 -5.67
CA GLY A 231 -3.42 -2.99 -6.72
C GLY A 231 -4.22 -2.19 -7.77
N GLY A 232 -5.53 -2.42 -7.90
CA GLY A 232 -6.39 -1.71 -8.87
C GLY A 232 -6.04 -1.91 -10.36
N ALA A 233 -4.93 -2.59 -10.68
CA ALA A 233 -4.47 -2.84 -12.03
C ALA A 233 -5.30 -3.96 -12.69
N ALA A 234 -5.74 -3.72 -13.93
CA ALA A 234 -6.43 -4.74 -14.73
C ALA A 234 -5.44 -5.80 -15.20
N ASN A 235 -5.83 -7.07 -15.14
CA ASN A 235 -5.24 -8.07 -16.03
C ASN A 235 -5.80 -7.83 -17.43
N TYR A 236 -4.94 -7.47 -18.38
CA TYR A 236 -5.34 -7.19 -19.76
C TYR A 236 -5.15 -8.43 -20.65
N SER A 237 -6.06 -8.59 -21.61
CA SER A 237 -5.95 -9.62 -22.66
C SER A 237 -5.49 -8.99 -23.98
N SER A 238 -4.79 -9.73 -24.82
CA SER A 238 -4.37 -9.24 -26.15
C SER A 238 -5.45 -9.38 -27.23
N ILE A 239 -6.49 -10.19 -26.98
CA ILE A 239 -7.58 -10.47 -27.92
C ILE A 239 -8.94 -10.50 -27.24
N ALA A 240 -9.98 -10.05 -27.94
CA ALA A 240 -11.37 -10.22 -27.52
C ALA A 240 -11.82 -11.65 -27.83
N VAL A 241 -12.54 -12.26 -26.89
CA VAL A 241 -13.15 -13.58 -27.06
C VAL A 241 -14.64 -13.50 -26.73
N ASN A 242 -15.44 -14.43 -27.23
CA ASN A 242 -16.86 -14.53 -26.85
C ASN A 242 -17.01 -15.24 -25.49
N PRO A 243 -18.06 -14.94 -24.71
CA PRO A 243 -18.35 -15.66 -23.48
C PRO A 243 -18.53 -17.16 -23.75
N SER A 244 -17.99 -17.97 -22.85
CA SER A 244 -18.04 -19.43 -22.96
C SER A 244 -19.47 -19.96 -22.89
N GLY A 245 -19.72 -21.09 -23.56
CA GLY A 245 -21.00 -21.80 -23.47
C GLY A 245 -22.23 -21.07 -24.02
N GLY A 246 -22.07 -19.97 -24.77
CA GLY A 246 -23.19 -19.19 -25.30
C GLY A 246 -23.95 -18.40 -24.23
N ALA A 247 -23.32 -18.13 -23.09
CA ALA A 247 -23.92 -17.38 -21.99
C ALA A 247 -24.35 -15.97 -22.44
N THR A 248 -25.45 -15.49 -21.86
CA THR A 248 -26.00 -14.16 -22.18
C THR A 248 -25.12 -13.07 -21.56
N VAL A 249 -24.60 -12.16 -22.38
CA VAL A 249 -23.80 -11.01 -21.90
C VAL A 249 -24.67 -10.11 -21.03
N ALA A 250 -24.17 -9.76 -19.85
CA ALA A 250 -24.86 -8.84 -18.96
C ALA A 250 -25.08 -7.47 -19.63
N PRO A 251 -26.20 -6.78 -19.37
CA PRO A 251 -26.50 -5.52 -20.04
C PRO A 251 -25.38 -4.50 -19.89
N LYS A 252 -25.04 -3.85 -21.02
CA LYS A 252 -24.01 -2.80 -21.12
C LYS A 252 -22.57 -3.26 -20.86
N THR A 253 -22.32 -4.54 -20.62
CA THR A 253 -20.97 -5.06 -20.46
C THR A 253 -20.15 -4.88 -21.75
N THR A 254 -18.89 -4.49 -21.61
CA THR A 254 -17.97 -4.34 -22.74
C THR A 254 -17.79 -5.65 -23.49
N THR A 255 -17.83 -5.60 -24.82
CA THR A 255 -17.54 -6.75 -25.69
C THR A 255 -16.06 -6.88 -26.04
N GLU A 256 -15.27 -5.83 -25.78
CA GLU A 256 -13.80 -5.84 -25.85
C GLU A 256 -13.23 -6.50 -24.60
N CYS A 257 -13.53 -7.79 -24.47
CA CYS A 257 -13.22 -8.58 -23.30
C CYS A 257 -12.51 -9.87 -23.68
N GLY A 258 -11.35 -10.11 -23.09
CA GLY A 258 -10.60 -11.35 -23.31
C GLY A 258 -10.87 -12.43 -22.28
N VAL A 259 -11.52 -12.10 -21.15
CA VAL A 259 -11.96 -13.09 -20.16
C VAL A 259 -13.36 -12.78 -19.67
N TRP A 260 -14.25 -13.76 -19.82
CA TRP A 260 -15.63 -13.70 -19.35
C TRP A 260 -15.84 -14.60 -18.14
N TYR A 261 -16.65 -14.14 -17.19
CA TYR A 261 -17.14 -14.95 -16.08
C TYR A 261 -18.66 -15.06 -16.12
N VAL A 262 -19.17 -16.30 -16.11
CA VAL A 262 -20.62 -16.57 -16.06
C VAL A 262 -21.02 -16.74 -14.61
N ALA A 263 -21.81 -15.80 -14.11
CA ALA A 263 -22.21 -15.77 -12.71
C ALA A 263 -23.01 -17.03 -12.32
N GLN A 264 -22.67 -17.60 -11.17
CA GLN A 264 -23.35 -18.72 -10.55
C GLN A 264 -24.36 -18.23 -9.49
N PRO A 265 -25.30 -19.08 -9.08
CA PRO A 265 -26.11 -18.81 -7.89
C PRO A 265 -25.22 -18.51 -6.68
N ASP A 266 -25.59 -17.50 -5.89
CA ASP A 266 -24.90 -17.05 -4.68
C ASP A 266 -23.55 -16.36 -4.88
N ASP A 267 -23.15 -16.07 -6.11
CA ASP A 267 -21.97 -15.25 -6.38
C ASP A 267 -22.10 -13.86 -5.75
N THR A 268 -21.03 -13.45 -5.07
CA THR A 268 -20.89 -12.10 -4.54
C THR A 268 -19.84 -11.34 -5.33
N CYS A 269 -19.95 -10.00 -5.36
CA CYS A 269 -18.89 -9.20 -5.97
C CYS A 269 -17.55 -9.40 -5.26
N ALA A 270 -17.55 -9.62 -3.94
CA ALA A 270 -16.32 -9.92 -3.21
C ALA A 270 -15.66 -11.19 -3.76
N PHE A 271 -16.42 -12.28 -3.90
CA PHE A 271 -15.93 -13.52 -4.50
C PHE A 271 -15.40 -13.28 -5.93
N ILE A 272 -16.21 -12.71 -6.82
CA ILE A 272 -15.83 -12.48 -8.22
C ILE A 272 -14.57 -11.61 -8.33
N THR A 273 -14.56 -10.45 -7.67
CA THR A 273 -13.43 -9.52 -7.73
C THR A 273 -12.14 -10.11 -7.15
N MET A 274 -12.25 -10.95 -6.12
CA MET A 274 -11.11 -11.67 -5.56
C MET A 274 -10.61 -12.78 -6.48
N THR A 275 -11.52 -13.56 -7.08
CA THR A 275 -11.15 -14.65 -8.01
C THR A 275 -10.39 -14.12 -9.21
N PHE A 276 -10.74 -12.94 -9.71
CA PHE A 276 -10.13 -12.34 -10.90
C PHE A 276 -9.12 -11.23 -10.59
N SER A 277 -8.80 -11.01 -9.31
CA SER A 277 -7.88 -9.97 -8.83
C SER A 277 -8.16 -8.60 -9.47
N ILE A 278 -9.44 -8.23 -9.54
CA ILE A 278 -9.90 -7.01 -10.22
C ILE A 278 -10.52 -6.04 -9.22
N GLY A 279 -10.14 -4.76 -9.31
CA GLY A 279 -10.76 -3.71 -8.50
C GLY A 279 -12.26 -3.57 -8.79
N LEU A 280 -13.07 -3.38 -7.75
CA LEU A 280 -14.54 -3.22 -7.86
C LEU A 280 -14.95 -2.09 -8.82
N SER A 281 -14.20 -0.98 -8.82
CA SER A 281 -14.42 0.17 -9.70
C SER A 281 -14.21 -0.19 -11.17
N LEU A 282 -13.13 -0.90 -11.49
CA LEU A 282 -12.83 -1.36 -12.84
C LEU A 282 -13.83 -2.43 -13.30
N PHE A 283 -14.17 -3.38 -12.42
CA PHE A 283 -15.17 -4.39 -12.69
C PHE A 283 -16.52 -3.77 -13.09
N ALA A 284 -17.00 -2.77 -12.34
CA ALA A 284 -18.23 -2.07 -12.68
C ALA A 284 -18.10 -1.15 -13.90
N LYS A 285 -16.92 -0.58 -14.16
CA LYS A 285 -16.66 0.21 -15.38
C LYS A 285 -16.81 -0.64 -16.64
N MET A 286 -16.33 -1.89 -16.60
CA MET A 286 -16.49 -2.85 -17.70
C MET A 286 -17.87 -3.50 -17.74
N ASN A 287 -18.57 -3.50 -16.61
CA ASN A 287 -19.89 -4.11 -16.45
C ASN A 287 -20.90 -3.10 -15.85
N PRO A 288 -21.36 -2.10 -16.60
CA PRO A 288 -22.19 -1.01 -16.07
C PRO A 288 -23.59 -1.42 -15.58
N SER A 289 -23.98 -2.69 -15.74
CA SER A 289 -25.16 -3.25 -15.07
C SER A 289 -24.91 -3.58 -13.58
N VAL A 290 -23.65 -3.54 -13.13
CA VAL A 290 -23.24 -3.81 -11.76
C VAL A 290 -23.22 -2.51 -10.94
N ASP A 291 -24.02 -2.45 -9.88
CA ASP A 291 -24.06 -1.29 -8.97
C ASP A 291 -22.96 -1.33 -7.91
N ALA A 292 -21.77 -0.82 -8.25
CA ALA A 292 -20.59 -0.82 -7.38
C ALA A 292 -20.56 0.26 -6.28
N LYS A 293 -21.72 0.84 -5.89
CA LYS A 293 -21.75 1.84 -4.80
C LYS A 293 -21.42 1.24 -3.43
N THR A 294 -21.81 -0.01 -3.19
CA THR A 294 -21.43 -0.79 -2.00
C THR A 294 -21.28 -2.26 -2.40
N SER A 295 -20.52 -3.04 -1.65
CA SER A 295 -20.34 -4.48 -1.91
C SER A 295 -21.67 -5.26 -1.90
N GLY A 296 -22.61 -4.86 -1.04
CA GLY A 296 -23.96 -5.44 -0.97
C GLY A 296 -24.81 -5.12 -2.19
N ARG A 297 -24.79 -3.86 -2.68
CA ARG A 297 -25.52 -3.47 -3.91
C ARG A 297 -24.90 -4.09 -5.15
N CYS A 298 -23.59 -4.23 -5.17
CA CYS A 298 -22.87 -4.88 -6.24
C CYS A 298 -23.30 -6.34 -6.34
N SER A 299 -23.25 -7.08 -5.23
CA SER A 299 -23.63 -8.51 -5.20
C SER A 299 -25.09 -8.69 -5.61
N ALA A 300 -25.99 -7.79 -5.19
CA ALA A 300 -27.39 -7.81 -5.61
C ALA A 300 -27.61 -7.51 -7.12
N SER A 301 -26.62 -6.95 -7.80
CA SER A 301 -26.67 -6.65 -9.24
C SER A 301 -26.13 -7.80 -10.12
N ILE A 302 -25.57 -8.84 -9.50
CA ILE A 302 -25.10 -10.03 -10.21
C ILE A 302 -26.28 -10.94 -10.50
N VAL A 303 -26.49 -11.25 -11.77
CA VAL A 303 -27.58 -12.12 -12.24
C VAL A 303 -26.99 -13.47 -12.63
N PRO A 304 -27.34 -14.57 -11.94
CA PRO A 304 -26.89 -15.90 -12.30
C PRO A 304 -27.20 -16.24 -13.77
N GLY A 305 -26.23 -16.82 -14.45
CA GLY A 305 -26.28 -17.17 -15.87
C GLY A 305 -25.87 -16.04 -16.82
N TYR A 306 -25.67 -14.81 -16.33
CA TYR A 306 -25.13 -13.73 -17.15
C TYR A 306 -23.59 -13.75 -17.17
N ALA A 307 -23.04 -13.38 -18.32
CA ALA A 307 -21.60 -13.25 -18.53
C ALA A 307 -21.15 -11.80 -18.29
N TYR A 308 -20.16 -11.65 -17.42
CA TYR A 308 -19.53 -10.39 -17.07
C TYR A 308 -18.07 -10.36 -17.54
N CYS A 309 -17.57 -9.20 -17.93
CA CYS A 309 -16.20 -9.04 -18.39
C CYS A 309 -15.24 -8.91 -17.21
N MET A 310 -14.21 -9.76 -17.16
CA MET A 310 -13.19 -9.78 -16.11
C MET A 310 -11.85 -9.21 -16.57
N SER A 311 -11.56 -9.26 -17.87
CA SER A 311 -10.30 -8.79 -18.43
C SER A 311 -10.57 -8.01 -19.71
N PRO A 312 -10.32 -6.69 -19.71
CA PRO A 312 -10.46 -5.91 -20.93
C PRO A 312 -9.34 -6.26 -21.90
N VAL A 313 -9.60 -6.05 -23.18
CA VAL A 313 -8.55 -6.20 -24.19
C VAL A 313 -7.65 -4.96 -24.18
N PHE A 314 -6.35 -5.16 -23.94
CA PHE A 314 -5.33 -4.17 -24.24
C PHE A 314 -4.91 -4.34 -25.69
N ASN A 315 -5.40 -3.43 -26.53
CA ASN A 315 -4.94 -3.30 -27.89
C ASN A 315 -4.01 -2.08 -27.98
N PRO A 316 -2.67 -2.26 -28.05
CA PRO A 316 -1.74 -1.14 -28.21
C PRO A 316 -1.96 -0.35 -29.52
N ASP A 317 -2.63 -0.96 -30.50
CA ASP A 317 -3.00 -0.37 -31.79
C ASP A 317 -4.46 0.18 -31.81
N ALA A 318 -5.29 -0.07 -30.79
CA ALA A 318 -6.61 0.59 -30.67
C ALA A 318 -6.50 2.08 -30.36
N GLY A 319 -5.30 2.56 -30.03
CA GLY A 319 -4.93 3.97 -30.00
C GLY A 319 -4.88 4.64 -31.39
N SER A 320 -5.18 3.92 -32.47
CA SER A 320 -5.42 4.52 -33.79
C SER A 320 -6.87 4.99 -34.00
N SER A 321 -7.73 4.92 -32.98
CA SER A 321 -8.94 5.75 -33.00
C SER A 321 -8.55 7.17 -32.59
N ASN A 322 -8.93 8.16 -33.41
CA ASN A 322 -8.82 9.60 -33.12
C ASN A 322 -9.65 9.95 -31.86
N ALA A 323 -9.25 9.49 -30.68
CA ALA A 323 -9.77 10.01 -29.44
C ALA A 323 -9.14 11.40 -29.27
N SER A 324 -9.95 12.43 -29.56
CA SER A 324 -9.57 13.82 -29.39
C SER A 324 -9.57 14.15 -27.90
N TYR A 325 -8.49 14.74 -27.40
CA TYR A 325 -8.44 15.42 -26.11
C TYR A 325 -8.53 16.93 -26.33
N THR A 326 -8.98 17.66 -25.31
CA THR A 326 -8.88 19.12 -25.26
C THR A 326 -8.01 19.49 -24.07
N THR A 327 -7.05 20.39 -24.27
CA THR A 327 -6.20 20.88 -23.18
C THR A 327 -6.74 22.19 -22.66
N ASN A 328 -7.13 22.24 -21.38
CA ASN A 328 -7.48 23.48 -20.71
C ASN A 328 -6.44 23.79 -19.62
N SER A 329 -5.79 24.95 -19.73
CA SER A 329 -4.78 25.38 -18.77
C SER A 329 -5.42 25.78 -17.43
N HIS A 330 -4.84 25.29 -16.35
CA HIS A 330 -5.16 25.67 -14.97
C HIS A 330 -4.02 26.48 -14.31
N GLY A 331 -3.08 26.99 -15.10
CA GLY A 331 -2.00 27.84 -14.64
C GLY A 331 -0.83 27.06 -14.02
N CYS A 332 0.02 27.80 -13.30
CA CYS A 332 1.22 27.27 -12.67
C CYS A 332 0.91 26.69 -11.29
N TRP A 333 1.47 25.54 -10.96
CA TRP A 333 1.26 24.85 -9.69
C TRP A 333 2.57 24.35 -9.12
N SER A 334 2.72 24.43 -7.80
CA SER A 334 3.87 23.89 -7.08
C SER A 334 3.40 23.12 -5.87
N ASN A 335 4.08 22.02 -5.55
CA ASN A 335 3.86 21.34 -4.29
C ASN A 335 4.75 21.99 -3.23
N LEU A 336 4.15 22.46 -2.13
CA LEU A 336 4.89 23.04 -1.01
C LEU A 336 5.70 21.99 -0.24
N ASP A 337 5.37 20.72 -0.40
CA ASP A 337 6.16 19.59 0.05
C ASP A 337 7.16 19.16 -1.04
N ASN A 338 8.45 19.32 -0.76
CA ASN A 338 9.53 19.02 -1.70
C ASN A 338 9.76 17.52 -1.92
N SER A 339 9.11 16.66 -1.13
CA SER A 339 9.15 15.20 -1.24
C SER A 339 8.02 14.63 -2.10
N SER A 340 7.08 15.47 -2.52
CA SER A 340 5.90 15.11 -3.31
C SER A 340 5.82 15.91 -4.62
N GLN A 341 5.00 15.43 -5.56
CA GLN A 341 4.76 16.08 -6.84
C GLN A 341 3.34 16.64 -6.90
N VAL A 342 3.07 17.58 -7.81
CA VAL A 342 1.71 18.13 -8.00
C VAL A 342 0.76 17.10 -8.60
N LEU A 343 1.26 16.17 -9.42
CA LEU A 343 0.50 15.02 -9.94
C LEU A 343 1.24 13.74 -9.54
N LEU A 344 0.49 12.75 -9.04
CA LEU A 344 1.05 11.51 -8.45
C LEU A 344 1.09 10.33 -9.43
N GLY A 345 0.75 10.55 -10.71
CA GLY A 345 0.85 9.52 -11.74
C GLY A 345 2.26 9.42 -12.33
N PRO A 346 2.41 8.69 -13.45
CA PRO A 346 3.70 8.42 -14.06
C PRO A 346 4.38 9.69 -14.55
N LEU A 347 5.71 9.66 -14.51
CA LEU A 347 6.60 10.73 -14.94
C LEU A 347 7.39 10.28 -16.18
N TRP A 348 7.45 11.14 -17.18
CA TRP A 348 8.14 10.91 -18.45
C TRP A 348 9.11 12.05 -18.72
N THR A 349 10.38 11.75 -18.99
CA THR A 349 11.40 12.74 -19.36
C THR A 349 11.92 12.48 -20.77
N ASP A 350 11.87 13.50 -21.63
CA ASP A 350 12.50 13.44 -22.95
C ASP A 350 13.14 14.80 -23.29
N GLU A 351 14.48 14.82 -23.38
CA GLU A 351 15.26 16.02 -23.64
C GLU A 351 14.97 16.57 -25.05
N GLY A 352 14.06 17.55 -25.12
CA GLY A 352 13.76 18.33 -26.32
C GLY A 352 12.57 17.88 -27.16
N LEU A 353 11.87 16.80 -26.76
CA LEU A 353 10.67 16.30 -27.45
C LEU A 353 9.40 16.32 -26.58
N MET A 354 9.52 16.58 -25.26
CA MET A 354 8.38 16.63 -24.35
C MET A 354 7.59 17.96 -24.46
N THR A 355 6.84 18.10 -25.56
CA THR A 355 5.91 19.22 -25.73
C THR A 355 4.64 19.04 -24.89
N LEU A 356 3.89 20.13 -24.66
CA LEU A 356 2.57 20.05 -24.04
C LEU A 356 1.65 19.06 -24.77
N ASP A 357 1.66 19.07 -26.10
CA ASP A 357 0.84 18.18 -26.91
C ASP A 357 1.25 16.71 -26.73
N ALA A 358 2.56 16.44 -26.72
CA ALA A 358 3.09 15.10 -26.45
C ALA A 358 2.72 14.62 -25.04
N CYS A 359 2.88 15.48 -24.02
CA CYS A 359 2.53 15.16 -22.64
C CYS A 359 1.03 14.89 -22.48
N ALA A 360 0.19 15.79 -22.98
CA ALA A 360 -1.27 15.64 -22.95
C ALA A 360 -1.74 14.38 -23.68
N LYS A 361 -1.18 14.11 -24.86
CA LYS A 361 -1.49 12.90 -25.64
C LYS A 361 -1.11 11.63 -24.91
N THR A 362 0.07 11.59 -24.29
CA THR A 362 0.54 10.43 -23.54
C THR A 362 -0.32 10.21 -22.30
N CYS A 363 -0.54 11.23 -21.48
CA CYS A 363 -1.40 11.13 -20.30
C CYS A 363 -2.83 10.72 -20.67
N PHE A 364 -3.39 11.27 -21.76
CA PHE A 364 -4.71 10.90 -22.24
C PHE A 364 -4.78 9.46 -22.77
N LYS A 365 -3.74 9.01 -23.50
CA LYS A 365 -3.60 7.62 -23.96
C LYS A 365 -3.59 6.65 -22.78
N ASP A 366 -2.90 7.04 -21.70
CA ASP A 366 -2.81 6.29 -20.45
C ASP A 366 -4.03 6.50 -19.53
N ARG A 367 -5.07 7.16 -20.04
CA ARG A 367 -6.39 7.38 -19.40
C ARG A 367 -6.40 8.33 -18.20
N TYR A 368 -5.37 9.15 -18.05
CA TYR A 368 -5.37 10.24 -17.07
C TYR A 368 -6.23 11.41 -17.55
N SER A 369 -6.74 12.17 -16.58
CA SER A 369 -7.56 13.36 -16.82
C SER A 369 -6.77 14.67 -16.68
N LEU A 370 -5.57 14.63 -16.11
CA LEU A 370 -4.65 15.76 -15.93
C LEU A 370 -3.28 15.47 -16.54
N ALA A 371 -2.64 16.53 -17.04
CA ALA A 371 -1.25 16.54 -17.47
C ALA A 371 -0.51 17.76 -16.90
N GLY A 372 0.75 17.56 -16.55
CA GLY A 372 1.63 18.55 -15.94
C GLY A 372 2.94 18.64 -16.69
N LEU A 373 3.34 19.83 -17.14
CA LEU A 373 4.64 20.02 -17.77
C LEU A 373 5.59 20.78 -16.84
N LYS A 374 6.70 20.14 -16.47
CA LYS A 374 7.79 20.66 -15.65
C LYS A 374 9.02 20.90 -16.53
N GLY A 375 9.67 22.05 -16.38
CA GLY A 375 10.98 22.32 -16.99
C GLY A 375 11.07 22.27 -18.53
N ALA A 376 9.94 22.14 -19.23
CA ALA A 376 9.83 21.91 -20.69
C ALA A 376 10.36 20.55 -21.20
N ASP A 377 10.71 19.63 -20.30
CA ASP A 377 11.28 18.31 -20.62
C ASP A 377 10.63 17.15 -19.86
N THR A 378 9.88 17.46 -18.80
CA THR A 378 9.33 16.47 -17.86
C THR A 378 7.82 16.54 -17.82
N CYS A 379 7.16 15.47 -18.24
CA CYS A 379 5.70 15.30 -18.22
C CYS A 379 5.26 14.49 -17.00
N LEU A 380 4.26 14.97 -16.30
CA LEU A 380 3.61 14.31 -15.17
C LEU A 380 2.15 14.06 -15.53
N CYS A 381 1.66 12.85 -15.31
CA CYS A 381 0.24 12.52 -15.49
C CYS A 381 -0.46 12.37 -14.14
N GLY A 382 -1.78 12.52 -14.10
CA GLY A 382 -2.56 12.23 -12.90
C GLY A 382 -4.05 12.41 -13.10
N ASP A 383 -4.83 11.98 -12.12
CA ASP A 383 -6.28 12.21 -12.10
C ASP A 383 -6.72 13.24 -11.06
N GLN A 384 -5.81 13.61 -10.17
CA GLN A 384 -6.06 14.53 -9.06
C GLN A 384 -4.82 15.36 -8.81
N VAL A 385 -5.03 16.58 -8.30
CA VAL A 385 -3.94 17.43 -7.83
C VAL A 385 -3.57 16.98 -6.43
N SER A 386 -2.28 16.68 -6.25
CA SER A 386 -1.69 16.26 -4.98
C SER A 386 -1.91 17.31 -3.90
N ILE A 387 -2.00 16.84 -2.67
CA ILE A 387 -2.09 17.69 -1.48
C ILE A 387 -0.86 18.60 -1.34
N ASN A 388 -1.02 19.73 -0.65
CA ASN A 388 -0.02 20.80 -0.51
C ASN A 388 0.37 21.50 -1.83
N SER A 389 -0.32 21.20 -2.92
CA SER A 389 -0.17 21.94 -4.18
C SER A 389 -0.87 23.28 -4.13
N VAL A 390 -0.14 24.34 -4.44
CA VAL A 390 -0.67 25.71 -4.53
C VAL A 390 -0.58 26.21 -5.97
N GLN A 391 -1.59 26.97 -6.37
CA GLN A 391 -1.54 27.70 -7.62
C GLN A 391 -0.61 28.91 -7.44
N LEU A 392 0.39 28.97 -8.30
CA LEU A 392 1.40 30.02 -8.38
C LEU A 392 1.02 31.07 -9.44
N SER A 393 1.77 32.16 -9.47
CA SER A 393 1.68 33.13 -10.56
C SER A 393 2.18 32.51 -11.87
N GLU A 394 1.59 32.90 -13.01
CA GLU A 394 1.96 32.34 -14.32
C GLU A 394 3.45 32.55 -14.67
N SER A 395 4.10 33.57 -14.11
CA SER A 395 5.52 33.86 -14.31
C SER A 395 6.48 32.89 -13.62
N GLU A 396 6.02 32.11 -12.63
CA GLU A 396 6.89 31.21 -11.84
C GLU A 396 7.26 29.94 -12.59
N CYS A 397 6.34 29.37 -13.38
CA CYS A 397 6.61 28.18 -14.21
C CYS A 397 7.56 28.46 -15.40
N ALA A 398 7.86 29.72 -15.70
CA ALA A 398 8.82 30.11 -16.74
C ALA A 398 10.28 30.18 -16.23
N ALA A 399 10.50 30.05 -14.92
CA ALA A 399 11.83 30.06 -14.31
C ALA A 399 12.39 28.62 -14.26
N SER A 400 13.56 28.40 -14.88
CA SER A 400 14.09 27.07 -15.23
C SER A 400 14.67 26.23 -14.06
N GLN A 401 14.15 26.34 -12.83
CA GLN A 401 14.70 25.63 -11.66
C GLN A 401 13.67 25.18 -10.62
N SER A 402 12.37 25.27 -10.88
CA SER A 402 11.37 24.93 -9.87
C SER A 402 10.79 23.52 -10.04
N GLN A 403 10.28 22.96 -8.94
CA GLN A 403 9.45 21.75 -8.95
C GLN A 403 8.05 22.02 -9.55
N ASP A 404 7.83 23.23 -10.08
CA ASP A 404 6.54 23.72 -10.51
C ASP A 404 6.16 23.14 -11.86
N ILE A 405 4.86 22.99 -12.07
CA ILE A 405 4.28 22.44 -13.28
C ILE A 405 3.25 23.40 -13.86
N SER A 406 3.21 23.47 -15.19
CA SER A 406 2.04 24.00 -15.89
C SER A 406 1.00 22.89 -15.94
N LEU A 407 -0.16 23.08 -15.27
CA LEU A 407 -1.20 22.07 -15.11
C LEU A 407 -2.31 22.22 -16.16
N TYR A 408 -2.73 21.10 -16.74
CA TYR A 408 -3.78 21.04 -17.76
C TYR A 408 -4.78 19.94 -17.47
N THR A 409 -6.06 20.21 -17.73
CA THR A 409 -7.08 19.16 -17.87
C THR A 409 -7.14 18.69 -19.32
N LEU A 410 -7.48 17.42 -19.52
CA LEU A 410 -7.50 16.75 -20.84
C LEU A 410 -8.91 16.60 -21.45
N SER A 411 -9.90 17.25 -20.82
CA SER A 411 -11.29 17.35 -21.30
C SER A 411 -11.96 18.59 -20.73
N ASP A 412 -12.89 19.18 -21.49
CA ASP A 412 -13.68 20.35 -21.08
C ASP A 412 -14.61 20.08 -19.88
N ASP A 413 -14.94 18.80 -19.65
CA ASP A 413 -15.80 18.38 -18.54
C ASP A 413 -15.00 18.05 -17.26
N THR A 414 -13.67 17.98 -17.35
CA THR A 414 -12.82 17.66 -16.20
C THR A 414 -12.66 18.88 -15.30
N LYS A 415 -12.99 18.71 -14.01
CA LYS A 415 -12.70 19.70 -12.97
C LYS A 415 -11.55 19.22 -12.10
N LEU A 416 -10.77 20.15 -11.54
CA LEU A 416 -9.73 19.81 -10.57
C LEU A 416 -10.39 19.19 -9.33
N THR A 417 -9.95 17.98 -8.98
CA THR A 417 -10.36 17.27 -7.76
C THR A 417 -9.17 17.16 -6.81
N PHE A 418 -9.42 17.40 -5.52
CA PHE A 418 -8.44 17.41 -4.43
C PHE A 418 -8.76 16.28 -3.43
N GLN A 419 -7.75 15.81 -2.70
CA GLN A 419 -7.95 14.79 -1.64
C GLN A 419 -8.31 15.44 -0.30
N PHE A 420 -9.42 15.03 0.32
CA PHE A 420 -9.90 15.50 1.63
C PHE A 420 -10.57 14.37 2.42
N VAL A 421 -10.59 14.48 3.75
CA VAL A 421 -11.28 13.57 4.68
C VAL A 421 -12.56 14.21 5.17
N ASP A 422 -13.58 13.39 5.36
CA ASP A 422 -14.76 13.74 6.15
C ASP A 422 -14.41 13.78 7.64
N MET A 423 -14.48 14.96 8.24
CA MET A 423 -14.21 15.19 9.66
C MET A 423 -15.46 15.01 10.52
N GLY A 424 -16.61 14.76 9.91
CA GLY A 424 -17.89 14.53 10.57
C GLY A 424 -18.83 15.74 10.59
N CYS A 425 -19.96 15.52 11.24
CA CYS A 425 -21.08 16.44 11.33
C CYS A 425 -21.09 17.21 12.66
N PHE A 426 -21.24 18.54 12.64
CA PHE A 426 -21.14 19.37 13.87
C PHE A 426 -22.35 20.29 14.07
N ALA A 427 -22.87 20.34 15.31
CA ALA A 427 -24.17 20.98 15.65
C ALA A 427 -24.21 22.52 15.57
N LYS A 428 -23.08 23.21 15.36
CA LYS A 428 -23.07 24.68 15.25
C LYS A 428 -22.24 25.16 14.07
N THR A 429 -22.83 26.04 13.26
CA THR A 429 -22.19 26.70 12.11
C THR A 429 -21.05 27.64 12.47
N ALA A 430 -20.84 27.97 13.76
CA ALA A 430 -19.78 28.85 14.25
C ALA A 430 -18.41 28.16 14.43
N LEU A 431 -18.29 26.87 14.14
CA LEU A 431 -17.21 26.01 14.64
C LEU A 431 -16.06 25.76 13.65
N ILE A 432 -15.92 26.58 12.61
CA ILE A 432 -14.71 26.51 11.80
C ILE A 432 -13.94 27.83 11.90
N ALA A 433 -12.84 27.80 12.65
CA ALA A 433 -12.04 28.94 13.09
C ALA A 433 -11.29 29.63 11.93
N GLY A 434 -10.84 30.87 12.16
CA GLY A 434 -10.10 31.70 11.21
C GLY A 434 -11.01 32.51 10.27
N SER A 435 -10.57 33.69 9.82
CA SER A 435 -11.36 34.61 8.97
C SER A 435 -11.77 33.94 7.64
N ARG A 436 -13.07 33.70 7.43
CA ARG A 436 -13.63 32.90 6.32
C ARG A 436 -14.45 33.75 5.33
N PRO A 437 -14.24 33.68 3.99
CA PRO A 437 -15.29 33.96 3.04
C PRO A 437 -16.34 32.83 3.10
N SER A 438 -17.61 33.18 2.87
CA SER A 438 -18.71 32.22 2.75
C SER A 438 -19.49 32.50 1.48
N ALA A 439 -19.84 31.45 0.75
CA ALA A 439 -20.64 31.56 -0.47
C ALA A 439 -21.91 30.73 -0.33
N ALA A 440 -23.04 31.28 -0.74
CA ALA A 440 -24.30 30.55 -0.85
C ALA A 440 -24.60 30.30 -2.34
N TRP A 441 -24.60 29.03 -2.76
CA TRP A 441 -24.93 28.64 -4.12
C TRP A 441 -26.13 27.68 -4.12
N ALA A 442 -27.29 28.17 -4.55
CA ALA A 442 -28.56 27.46 -4.48
C ALA A 442 -28.68 26.20 -5.38
N THR A 443 -27.72 25.95 -6.28
CA THR A 443 -27.81 24.85 -7.26
C THR A 443 -26.49 24.14 -7.56
N ASN A 444 -25.38 24.59 -6.98
CA ASN A 444 -24.05 24.10 -7.35
C ASN A 444 -23.11 23.99 -6.14
N ASN A 445 -23.64 23.90 -4.93
CA ASN A 445 -22.84 23.76 -3.73
C ASN A 445 -22.56 22.27 -3.44
N THR A 446 -21.60 21.72 -4.20
CA THR A 446 -21.05 20.38 -3.96
C THR A 446 -19.83 20.45 -3.05
N VAL A 447 -19.50 19.34 -2.37
CA VAL A 447 -18.28 19.21 -1.55
C VAL A 447 -17.04 19.60 -2.36
N SER A 448 -16.95 19.15 -3.62
CA SER A 448 -15.83 19.48 -4.52
C SER A 448 -15.74 20.97 -4.84
N ASN A 449 -16.87 21.63 -5.11
CA ASN A 449 -16.86 23.08 -5.42
C ASN A 449 -16.52 23.90 -4.19
N CYS A 450 -16.94 23.47 -3.00
CA CYS A 450 -16.58 24.11 -1.75
C CYS A 450 -15.08 23.93 -1.44
N ALA A 451 -14.53 22.73 -1.67
CA ALA A 451 -13.10 22.47 -1.57
C ALA A 451 -12.27 23.42 -2.46
N SER A 452 -12.65 23.56 -3.73
CA SER A 452 -11.97 24.46 -4.68
C SER A 452 -12.05 25.93 -4.26
N PHE A 453 -13.16 26.36 -3.65
CA PHE A 453 -13.33 27.74 -3.19
C PHE A 453 -12.49 28.08 -1.96
N CYS A 454 -12.17 27.07 -1.15
CA CYS A 454 -11.42 27.25 0.08
C CYS A 454 -9.89 27.14 -0.11
N LEU A 455 -9.45 26.46 -1.16
CA LEU A 455 -8.04 26.42 -1.51
C LEU A 455 -7.54 27.73 -2.12
N PRO A 456 -6.23 28.03 -2.00
CA PRO A 456 -5.23 27.31 -1.19
C PRO A 456 -5.19 27.79 0.27
N VAL A 457 -5.98 28.80 0.62
CA VAL A 457 -5.80 29.59 1.86
C VAL A 457 -6.31 28.86 3.10
N TYR A 458 -7.25 27.93 2.92
CA TYR A 458 -8.04 27.40 4.01
C TYR A 458 -8.06 25.88 4.06
N PRO A 459 -7.44 25.29 5.10
CA PRO A 459 -7.31 23.83 5.21
C PRO A 459 -8.58 23.08 5.63
N TYR A 460 -9.62 23.82 6.01
CA TYR A 460 -10.89 23.23 6.42
C TYR A 460 -12.02 23.93 5.69
N PHE A 461 -12.97 23.14 5.20
CA PHE A 461 -14.18 23.65 4.59
C PHE A 461 -15.42 22.93 5.10
N GLY A 462 -16.56 23.60 5.03
CA GLY A 462 -17.80 23.02 5.49
C GLY A 462 -18.99 23.39 4.61
N VAL A 463 -19.90 22.43 4.48
CA VAL A 463 -21.10 22.54 3.66
C VAL A 463 -22.32 22.44 4.58
N THR A 464 -23.23 23.43 4.49
CA THR A 464 -24.48 23.46 5.28
C THR A 464 -25.68 23.47 4.35
N ASN A 465 -26.68 22.64 4.66
CA ASN A 465 -27.98 22.59 3.97
C ASN A 465 -27.88 22.46 2.44
N GLY A 466 -26.80 21.87 1.92
CA GLY A 466 -26.55 21.74 0.49
C GLY A 466 -26.39 23.06 -0.28
N ASP A 467 -26.40 24.23 0.38
CA ASP A 467 -26.47 25.54 -0.28
C ASP A 467 -25.44 26.57 0.23
N THR A 468 -24.83 26.38 1.41
CA THR A 468 -23.78 27.29 1.93
C THR A 468 -22.42 26.58 2.07
N CYS A 469 -21.36 27.19 1.52
CA CYS A 469 -19.96 26.79 1.67
C CYS A 469 -19.19 27.77 2.57
N ARG A 470 -18.30 27.24 3.43
CA ARG A 470 -17.47 28.04 4.37
C ARG A 470 -16.02 27.54 4.41
N CYS A 471 -15.03 28.44 4.41
CA CYS A 471 -13.57 28.14 4.32
C CYS A 471 -12.71 28.77 5.42
N GLY A 472 -11.75 28.08 6.05
CA GLY A 472 -10.94 28.59 7.20
C GLY A 472 -9.95 27.56 7.74
N THR A 473 -9.53 27.71 8.99
CA THR A 473 -8.22 27.20 9.45
C THR A 473 -8.24 26.11 10.52
N GLY A 474 -9.40 25.69 11.03
CA GLY A 474 -9.48 24.58 11.99
C GLY A 474 -10.89 24.35 12.52
N VAL A 475 -11.15 23.19 13.11
CA VAL A 475 -12.40 22.91 13.84
C VAL A 475 -12.24 23.41 15.27
N ASP A 476 -13.20 24.20 15.76
CA ASP A 476 -13.19 24.73 17.13
C ASP A 476 -13.23 23.57 18.15
N ALA A 477 -12.37 23.60 19.17
CA ALA A 477 -12.28 22.56 20.20
C ALA A 477 -13.57 22.41 21.03
N ALA A 478 -14.45 23.43 21.05
CA ALA A 478 -15.76 23.36 21.68
C ALA A 478 -16.84 22.72 20.78
N ALA A 479 -16.46 22.23 19.59
CA ALA A 479 -17.37 21.60 18.64
C ALA A 479 -17.87 20.25 19.15
N THR A 480 -19.19 20.07 19.15
CA THR A 480 -19.83 18.78 19.47
C THR A 480 -20.17 18.05 18.18
N ALA A 481 -19.53 16.89 17.97
CA ALA A 481 -19.86 15.99 16.88
C ALA A 481 -21.28 15.43 17.05
N LEU A 482 -22.00 15.27 15.93
CA LEU A 482 -23.33 14.69 15.87
C LEU A 482 -23.22 13.22 15.46
N ASP A 483 -24.02 12.36 16.09
CA ASP A 483 -23.95 10.90 15.94
C ASP A 483 -24.35 10.38 14.54
N THR A 484 -24.95 11.21 13.67
CA THR A 484 -25.42 10.78 12.33
C THR A 484 -25.40 11.92 11.29
N ASP A 485 -24.94 11.63 10.07
CA ASP A 485 -24.89 12.55 8.92
C ASP A 485 -26.26 13.09 8.46
N THR A 486 -27.35 12.41 8.81
CA THR A 486 -28.72 12.88 8.55
C THR A 486 -29.02 14.23 9.22
N ASN A 487 -28.27 14.60 10.26
CA ASN A 487 -28.43 15.85 10.99
C ASN A 487 -27.70 17.04 10.32
N CYS A 488 -26.90 16.79 9.29
CA CYS A 488 -26.14 17.81 8.56
C CYS A 488 -26.88 18.41 7.34
N ASN A 489 -28.14 18.01 7.14
CA ASN A 489 -28.99 18.45 6.02
C ASN A 489 -30.41 18.87 6.47
N VAL A 490 -30.59 19.30 7.72
CA VAL A 490 -31.93 19.60 8.26
C VAL A 490 -32.29 21.06 7.99
N GLY A 491 -33.29 21.25 7.13
CA GLY A 491 -33.86 22.55 6.78
C GLY A 491 -34.45 23.31 7.98
N ASP A 492 -34.31 24.62 7.89
CA ASP A 492 -34.46 25.72 8.87
C ASP A 492 -35.82 25.85 9.61
N SER A 493 -36.47 24.77 10.04
CA SER A 493 -37.85 24.84 10.56
C SER A 493 -38.09 24.33 11.99
N VAL A 494 -37.05 24.01 12.75
CA VAL A 494 -37.20 23.80 14.19
C VAL A 494 -35.97 24.30 14.92
N ALA A 495 -36.18 24.93 16.08
CA ALA A 495 -35.16 25.59 16.90
C ALA A 495 -34.16 24.62 17.57
N GLU A 496 -33.64 23.65 16.82
CA GLU A 496 -32.48 22.83 17.13
C GLU A 496 -31.48 22.98 15.98
N ALA A 497 -30.28 23.41 16.31
CA ALA A 497 -29.28 23.89 15.36
C ALA A 497 -28.91 22.83 14.29
N GLY A 498 -29.13 23.16 13.01
CA GLY A 498 -28.73 22.33 11.88
C GLY A 498 -27.21 22.15 11.80
N GLY A 499 -26.76 20.92 11.51
CA GLY A 499 -25.35 20.56 11.49
C GLY A 499 -24.61 21.03 10.23
N ILE A 500 -23.28 21.20 10.34
CA ILE A 500 -22.36 21.44 9.21
C ILE A 500 -21.50 20.19 8.98
N ALA A 501 -21.45 19.70 7.73
CA ALA A 501 -20.52 18.65 7.34
C ALA A 501 -19.16 19.29 7.09
N VAL A 502 -18.14 18.91 7.87
CA VAL A 502 -16.81 19.51 7.82
C VAL A 502 -15.84 18.54 7.18
N PHE A 503 -15.01 19.07 6.30
CA PHE A 503 -13.96 18.34 5.62
C PHE A 503 -12.63 19.01 5.92
N GLY A 504 -11.61 18.18 6.13
CA GLY A 504 -10.23 18.60 6.28
C GLY A 504 -9.41 18.02 5.14
N PHE A 505 -8.48 18.81 4.59
CA PHE A 505 -7.50 18.24 3.66
C PHE A 505 -6.53 17.35 4.46
N LEU A 506 -6.17 16.19 3.90
CA LEU A 506 -5.56 15.03 4.60
C LEU A 506 -4.27 15.31 5.39
N ASP A 507 -3.51 16.36 5.08
CA ASP A 507 -2.20 16.68 5.69
C ASP A 507 -2.23 17.80 6.74
N TRP A 508 -3.42 18.16 7.23
CA TRP A 508 -3.55 19.07 8.40
C TRP A 508 -3.81 18.32 9.72
N PHE A 509 -3.59 17.00 9.72
CA PHE A 509 -3.83 16.07 10.83
C PHE A 509 -2.62 15.21 11.16
#